data_AF-A0A3T0KZD8-F1
#
_entry.id   AF-A0A3T0KZD8-F1
#
_cell.length_a   1.000
_cell.length_b   1.000
_cell.length_c   1.000
_cell.angle_alpha   90.00
_cell.angle_beta   90.00
_cell.angle_gamma   90.00
#
_symmetry.space_group_name_H-M   'P 1'
#
loop_
_entity.id
_entity.type
_entity.pdbx_description
1 polymer ?
#
loop_
_entity_poly.entity_id
_entity_poly.type
_entity_poly.pdbx_seq_one_letter_code
_entity_poly.pdbx_strand_id
1 'polypeptide(L)'
;MKEYFVQYSDQSIINSFDFPKDIFVSISIGISDITNDFIISLVQKMFSLPVFFVLESMIFGYEKETLIENNIPFYEFSSDGAIIKVDSVEKLHLVSELVEELVSNGLSVFIFHGKGIVEQDLIPSRQWNKPTVFKNIDINKVETFVDVEEVGFTIFSKNSLFNSPKKIPNYISDDYLLNINSSDI
;
A
#
# COMPACT_ATOMS: atom_id res chain seq x y z
N MET A 1 9.22 20.03 -7.75
CA MET A 1 9.66 18.67 -7.40
C MET A 1 9.25 18.44 -5.97
N LYS A 2 8.42 17.44 -5.67
CA LYS A 2 8.07 17.09 -4.28
C LYS A 2 9.28 16.39 -3.65
N GLU A 3 9.57 16.69 -2.39
CA GLU A 3 10.62 15.99 -1.64
C GLU A 3 10.03 14.75 -0.97
N TYR A 4 10.82 13.69 -0.90
CA TYR A 4 10.52 12.50 -0.12
C TYR A 4 11.73 12.11 0.73
N PHE A 5 11.51 11.35 1.80
CA PHE A 5 12.57 10.76 2.61
C PHE A 5 12.29 9.28 2.85
N VAL A 6 13.34 8.53 3.22
CA VAL A 6 13.25 7.09 3.47
C VAL A 6 13.94 6.73 4.76
N GLN A 7 13.22 6.07 5.67
CA GLN A 7 13.73 5.68 6.99
C GLN A 7 13.29 4.25 7.33
N TYR A 8 14.00 3.61 8.27
CA TYR A 8 13.43 2.45 8.93
C TYR A 8 12.15 2.84 9.66
N SER A 9 11.12 2.00 9.59
CA SER A 9 9.85 2.31 10.24
C SER A 9 9.98 2.26 11.76
N ASP A 10 9.32 3.20 12.43
CA ASP A 10 9.21 3.20 13.88
C ASP A 10 8.49 1.96 14.40
N GLN A 11 8.89 1.49 15.59
CA GLN A 11 8.30 0.32 16.22
C GLN A 11 6.79 0.49 16.50
N SER A 12 6.31 1.73 16.67
CA SER A 12 4.89 2.04 16.82
C SER A 12 4.09 1.71 15.56
N ILE A 13 4.61 2.06 14.38
CA ILE A 13 4.03 1.72 13.07
C ILE A 13 4.08 0.21 12.86
N ILE A 14 5.21 -0.44 13.18
CA ILE A 14 5.31 -1.90 13.07
C ILE A 14 4.27 -2.60 13.96
N ASN A 15 4.04 -2.07 15.17
CA ASN A 15 3.06 -2.61 16.10
C ASN A 15 1.60 -2.22 15.77
N SER A 16 1.35 -1.40 14.74
CA SER A 16 -0.03 -1.10 14.29
C SER A 16 -0.64 -2.27 13.52
N PHE A 17 0.16 -3.29 13.16
CA PHE A 17 -0.28 -4.51 12.49
C PHE A 17 0.05 -5.76 13.32
N ASP A 18 -0.86 -6.73 13.35
CA ASP A 18 -0.66 -8.01 14.03
C ASP A 18 0.03 -9.04 13.10
N PHE A 19 1.21 -8.67 12.60
CA PHE A 19 2.07 -9.61 11.87
C PHE A 19 3.16 -10.18 12.79
N PRO A 20 3.65 -11.40 12.51
CA PRO A 20 4.75 -11.94 13.28
C PRO A 20 5.96 -11.02 13.14
N LYS A 21 6.51 -10.64 14.29
CA LYS A 21 7.71 -9.82 14.38
C LYS A 21 8.87 -10.58 13.71
N ASP A 22 9.76 -9.84 13.06
CA ASP A 22 10.95 -10.36 12.37
C ASP A 22 10.72 -11.05 11.00
N ILE A 23 9.49 -11.11 10.51
CA ILE A 23 9.23 -11.63 9.15
C ILE A 23 9.56 -10.61 8.07
N PHE A 24 9.20 -9.35 8.29
CA PHE A 24 9.39 -8.27 7.33
C PHE A 24 10.46 -7.31 7.81
N VAL A 25 11.19 -6.72 6.87
CA VAL A 25 11.83 -5.43 7.09
C VAL A 25 10.81 -4.34 6.79
N SER A 26 10.68 -3.39 7.71
CA SER A 26 9.75 -2.27 7.60
C SER A 26 10.49 -0.98 7.26
N ILE A 27 10.06 -0.31 6.19
CA ILE A 27 10.65 0.93 5.70
C ILE A 27 9.54 1.93 5.44
N SER A 28 9.67 3.12 6.01
CA SER A 28 8.74 4.22 5.80
C SER A 28 9.31 5.18 4.75
N ILE A 29 8.45 5.58 3.82
CA ILE A 29 8.72 6.58 2.79
C ILE A 29 7.78 7.74 3.07
N GLY A 30 8.32 8.85 3.54
CA GLY A 30 7.53 10.05 3.82
C GLY A 30 7.53 11.02 2.66
N ILE A 31 6.38 11.62 2.37
CA ILE A 31 6.16 12.67 1.36
C ILE A 31 5.05 13.62 1.86
N SER A 32 5.05 14.89 1.44
CA SER A 32 4.07 15.88 1.94
C SER A 32 2.63 15.54 1.59
N ASP A 33 2.40 15.01 0.38
CA ASP A 33 1.11 14.45 -0.04
C ASP A 33 1.40 13.42 -1.12
N ILE A 34 0.85 12.23 -0.93
CA ILE A 34 0.89 11.16 -1.91
C ILE A 34 0.06 11.50 -3.15
N THR A 35 0.52 11.05 -4.32
CA THR A 35 -0.19 11.22 -5.60
C THR A 35 -0.32 9.87 -6.28
N ASN A 36 -1.30 9.73 -7.17
CA ASN A 36 -1.48 8.55 -7.99
C ASN A 36 -0.21 8.20 -8.76
N ASP A 37 0.49 9.17 -9.35
CA ASP A 37 1.76 8.95 -10.07
C ASP A 37 2.85 8.37 -9.15
N PHE A 38 2.90 8.78 -7.89
CA PHE A 38 3.83 8.22 -6.91
C PHE A 38 3.49 6.76 -6.60
N ILE A 39 2.21 6.44 -6.41
CA ILE A 39 1.70 5.07 -6.20
C ILE A 39 2.01 4.19 -7.42
N ILE A 40 1.69 4.66 -8.62
CA ILE A 40 1.94 3.95 -9.88
C ILE A 40 3.43 3.65 -10.03
N SER A 41 4.28 4.67 -9.86
CA SER A 41 5.74 4.53 -10.00
C SER A 41 6.28 3.49 -9.02
N LEU A 42 5.88 3.56 -7.76
CA LEU A 42 6.27 2.60 -6.73
C LEU A 42 5.83 1.18 -7.10
N VAL A 43 4.54 1.00 -7.40
CA VAL A 43 3.97 -0.32 -7.67
C VAL A 43 4.59 -0.96 -8.91
N GLN A 44 4.75 -0.21 -10.00
CA GLN A 44 5.34 -0.72 -11.24
C GLN A 44 6.83 -1.07 -11.10
N LYS A 45 7.58 -0.27 -10.34
CA LYS A 45 9.03 -0.49 -10.17
C LYS A 45 9.32 -1.59 -9.14
N MET A 46 8.50 -1.73 -8.10
CA MET A 46 8.73 -2.68 -7.00
C MET A 46 8.07 -4.04 -7.22
N PHE A 47 6.91 -4.08 -7.88
CA PHE A 47 6.08 -5.28 -7.93
C PHE A 47 5.88 -5.78 -9.35
N SER A 48 5.86 -7.10 -9.49
CA SER A 48 5.24 -7.74 -10.64
C SER A 48 3.74 -7.83 -10.39
N LEU A 49 2.93 -7.54 -11.42
CA LEU A 49 1.49 -7.76 -11.34
C LEU A 49 1.18 -9.27 -11.31
N PRO A 50 0.13 -9.71 -10.60
CA PRO A 50 -0.87 -8.87 -9.94
C PRO A 50 -0.46 -8.38 -8.54
N VAL A 51 -1.02 -7.24 -8.16
CA VAL A 51 -1.07 -6.74 -6.77
C VAL A 51 -2.52 -6.59 -6.32
N PHE A 52 -2.77 -6.63 -5.02
CA PHE A 52 -4.11 -6.48 -4.45
C PHE A 52 -4.19 -5.18 -3.67
N PHE A 53 -5.17 -4.34 -3.99
CA PHE A 53 -5.50 -3.15 -3.24
C PHE A 53 -6.70 -3.44 -2.34
N VAL A 54 -6.58 -3.15 -1.05
CA VAL A 54 -7.66 -3.24 -0.07
C VAL A 54 -8.06 -1.82 0.29
N LEU A 55 -9.25 -1.44 -0.15
CA LEU A 55 -9.89 -0.19 0.21
C LEU A 55 -10.77 -0.49 1.43
N GLU A 56 -10.30 -0.14 2.63
CA GLU A 56 -11.01 -0.47 3.88
C GLU A 56 -12.37 0.25 3.97
N SER A 57 -12.42 1.49 3.47
CA SER A 57 -13.61 2.32 3.42
C SER A 57 -13.56 3.19 2.17
N MET A 58 -14.53 3.03 1.30
CA MET A 58 -14.84 3.92 0.17
C MET A 58 -15.75 5.06 0.66
N ILE A 59 -15.68 6.24 0.03
CA ILE A 59 -16.37 7.44 0.49
C ILE A 59 -17.49 7.81 -0.48
N PHE A 60 -18.68 8.04 0.05
CA PHE A 60 -19.83 8.59 -0.69
C PHE A 60 -20.25 7.83 -1.96
N GLY A 61 -19.80 6.58 -2.14
CA GLY A 61 -20.13 5.73 -3.28
C GLY A 61 -19.34 6.03 -4.56
N TYR A 62 -18.55 7.10 -4.60
CA TYR A 62 -17.83 7.55 -5.79
C TYR A 62 -16.85 6.49 -6.30
N GLU A 63 -16.05 5.88 -5.42
CA GLU A 63 -15.06 4.88 -5.81
C GLU A 63 -15.76 3.63 -6.32
N LYS A 64 -16.86 3.22 -5.67
CA LYS A 64 -17.65 2.07 -6.07
C LYS A 64 -18.29 2.27 -7.45
N GLU A 65 -18.89 3.43 -7.68
CA GLU A 65 -19.46 3.81 -8.98
C GLU A 65 -18.37 3.81 -10.06
N THR A 66 -17.21 4.41 -9.78
CA THR A 66 -16.07 4.45 -10.70
C THR A 66 -15.58 3.05 -11.07
N LEU A 67 -15.48 2.12 -10.11
CA LEU A 67 -15.12 0.73 -10.38
C LEU A 67 -16.15 0.04 -11.27
N ILE A 68 -17.45 0.25 -11.03
CA ILE A 68 -18.54 -0.34 -11.82
C ILE A 68 -18.55 0.21 -13.25
N GLU A 69 -18.48 1.54 -13.41
CA GLU A 69 -18.50 2.22 -14.72
C GLU A 69 -17.32 1.78 -15.61
N ASN A 70 -16.16 1.52 -15.01
CA ASN A 70 -14.97 1.06 -15.70
C ASN A 70 -14.87 -0.48 -15.80
N ASN A 71 -15.90 -1.23 -15.40
CA ASN A 71 -15.95 -2.69 -15.39
C ASN A 71 -14.76 -3.34 -14.66
N ILE A 72 -14.32 -2.74 -13.55
CA ILE A 72 -13.27 -3.30 -12.71
C ILE A 72 -13.87 -4.32 -11.75
N PRO A 73 -13.48 -5.61 -11.81
CA PRO A 73 -13.92 -6.58 -10.83
C PRO A 73 -13.31 -6.28 -9.45
N PHE A 74 -14.15 -6.32 -8.42
CA PHE A 74 -13.73 -6.21 -7.03
C PHE A 74 -14.50 -7.19 -6.15
N TYR A 75 -13.88 -7.58 -5.04
CA TYR A 75 -14.52 -8.34 -3.99
C TYR A 75 -15.02 -7.39 -2.91
N GLU A 76 -16.34 -7.32 -2.74
CA GLU A 76 -16.99 -6.50 -1.71
C GLU A 76 -17.08 -7.28 -0.40
N PHE A 77 -16.48 -6.76 0.68
CA PHE A 77 -16.51 -7.39 2.01
C PHE A 77 -17.32 -6.60 3.05
N SER A 78 -17.62 -5.33 2.77
CA SER A 78 -18.61 -4.50 3.50
C SER A 78 -19.28 -3.55 2.50
N SER A 79 -20.25 -2.76 2.96
CA SER A 79 -20.96 -1.78 2.11
C SER A 79 -20.03 -0.76 1.44
N ASP A 80 -18.91 -0.48 2.08
CA ASP A 80 -17.88 0.49 1.75
C ASP A 80 -16.49 -0.15 1.56
N GLY A 81 -16.34 -1.45 1.76
CA GLY A 81 -15.05 -2.14 1.73
C GLY A 81 -14.89 -3.00 0.49
N ALA A 82 -13.79 -2.80 -0.24
CA ALA A 82 -13.52 -3.51 -1.49
C ALA A 82 -12.07 -3.98 -1.60
N ILE A 83 -11.87 -5.13 -2.25
CA ILE A 83 -10.55 -5.67 -2.58
C ILE A 83 -10.46 -5.80 -4.09
N ILE A 84 -9.46 -5.15 -4.67
CA ILE A 84 -9.28 -5.04 -6.12
C ILE A 84 -7.99 -5.74 -6.49
N LYS A 85 -8.09 -6.74 -7.36
CA LYS A 85 -6.93 -7.35 -7.99
C LYS A 85 -6.52 -6.54 -9.21
N VAL A 86 -5.36 -5.90 -9.13
CA VAL A 86 -4.76 -5.11 -10.19
C VAL A 86 -3.77 -5.99 -10.94
N ASP A 87 -4.14 -6.40 -12.15
CA ASP A 87 -3.37 -7.30 -13.02
C ASP A 87 -2.97 -6.65 -14.36
N SER A 88 -3.29 -5.37 -14.56
CA SER A 88 -2.83 -4.57 -15.70
C SER A 88 -2.42 -3.15 -15.27
N VAL A 89 -1.62 -2.50 -16.12
CA VAL A 89 -1.21 -1.10 -15.92
C VAL A 89 -2.41 -0.16 -15.98
N GLU A 90 -3.36 -0.39 -16.89
CA GLU A 90 -4.57 0.42 -17.01
C GLU A 90 -5.41 0.39 -15.73
N LYS A 91 -5.57 -0.79 -15.13
CA LYS A 91 -6.23 -0.92 -13.82
C LYS A 91 -5.46 -0.22 -12.73
N LEU A 92 -4.13 -0.29 -12.76
CA LEU A 92 -3.29 0.37 -11.77
C LEU A 92 -3.47 1.89 -11.81
N HIS A 93 -3.55 2.50 -13.00
CA HIS A 93 -3.81 3.94 -13.12
C HIS A 93 -5.13 4.32 -12.46
N LEU A 94 -6.22 3.66 -12.84
CA LEU A 94 -7.55 3.97 -12.31
C LEU A 94 -7.62 3.74 -10.79
N VAL A 95 -7.12 2.60 -10.30
CA VAL A 95 -7.14 2.29 -8.87
C VAL A 95 -6.27 3.27 -8.09
N SER A 96 -5.12 3.69 -8.62
CA SER A 96 -4.26 4.66 -7.93
C SER A 96 -4.90 6.04 -7.78
N GLU A 97 -5.76 6.46 -8.71
CA GLU A 97 -6.57 7.69 -8.56
C GLU A 97 -7.55 7.57 -7.39
N LEU A 98 -8.22 6.42 -7.28
CA LEU A 98 -9.11 6.14 -6.14
C LEU A 98 -8.32 6.11 -4.82
N VAL A 99 -7.12 5.51 -4.81
CA VAL A 99 -6.27 5.50 -3.61
C VAL A 99 -5.88 6.91 -3.20
N GLU A 100 -5.45 7.76 -4.13
CA GLU A 100 -5.10 9.16 -3.85
C GLU A 100 -6.27 9.92 -3.19
N GLU A 101 -7.49 9.77 -3.71
CA GLU A 101 -8.67 10.40 -3.12
C GLU A 101 -8.92 9.91 -1.68
N LEU A 102 -8.88 8.58 -1.47
CA LEU A 102 -9.14 7.99 -0.15
C LEU A 102 -8.13 8.42 0.91
N VAL A 103 -6.84 8.35 0.59
CA VAL A 103 -5.77 8.72 1.53
C VAL A 103 -5.73 10.21 1.80
N SER A 104 -6.07 11.05 0.81
CA SER A 104 -6.22 12.51 0.99
C SER A 104 -7.38 12.87 1.92
N ASN A 105 -8.34 11.96 2.11
CA ASN A 105 -9.43 12.07 3.07
C ASN A 105 -9.14 11.32 4.38
N GLY A 106 -7.89 10.92 4.62
CA GLY A 106 -7.44 10.28 5.86
C GLY A 106 -7.79 8.80 5.98
N LEU A 107 -8.12 8.12 4.88
CA LEU A 107 -8.43 6.68 4.86
C LEU A 107 -7.22 5.87 4.43
N SER A 108 -6.82 4.90 5.24
CA SER A 108 -5.73 3.98 4.90
C SER A 108 -6.13 3.07 3.74
N VAL A 109 -5.19 2.83 2.83
CA VAL A 109 -5.29 1.79 1.80
C VAL A 109 -4.15 0.81 1.98
N PHE A 110 -4.41 -0.48 1.75
CA PHE A 110 -3.39 -1.51 1.84
C PHE A 110 -3.08 -2.11 0.47
N ILE A 111 -1.81 -2.37 0.19
CA ILE A 111 -1.36 -3.07 -1.01
C ILE A 111 -0.68 -4.38 -0.60
N PHE A 112 -1.09 -5.49 -1.21
CA PHE A 112 -0.48 -6.80 -1.00
C PHE A 112 0.11 -7.34 -2.31
N HIS A 113 1.34 -7.84 -2.20
CA HIS A 113 2.04 -8.55 -3.25
C HIS A 113 2.59 -9.88 -2.72
N GLY A 114 2.46 -10.93 -3.53
CA GLY A 114 2.85 -12.28 -3.13
C GLY A 114 2.27 -13.36 -4.05
N LYS A 115 2.35 -14.62 -3.63
CA LYS A 115 1.97 -15.78 -4.44
C LYS A 115 0.82 -16.56 -3.81
N GLY A 116 -0.22 -16.84 -4.61
CA GLY A 116 -1.37 -17.64 -4.16
C GLY A 116 -2.26 -16.93 -3.13
N ILE A 117 -2.19 -15.60 -3.10
CA ILE A 117 -3.10 -14.74 -2.34
C ILE A 117 -4.45 -14.72 -3.07
N VAL A 118 -5.53 -14.83 -2.30
CA VAL A 118 -6.91 -14.63 -2.77
C VAL A 118 -7.54 -13.47 -2.01
N GLU A 119 -8.52 -12.80 -2.61
CA GLU A 119 -9.10 -11.57 -2.09
C GLU A 119 -9.69 -11.76 -0.68
N GLN A 120 -10.36 -12.89 -0.41
CA GLN A 120 -11.00 -13.15 0.87
C GLN A 120 -10.02 -13.25 2.06
N ASP A 121 -8.73 -13.48 1.77
CA ASP A 121 -7.69 -13.57 2.80
C ASP A 121 -7.25 -12.19 3.31
N LEU A 122 -7.58 -11.12 2.56
CA LEU A 122 -7.07 -9.76 2.78
C LEU A 122 -8.07 -8.83 3.48
N ILE A 123 -9.16 -9.37 4.02
CA ILE A 123 -10.17 -8.57 4.74
C ILE A 123 -9.54 -8.06 6.05
N PRO A 124 -9.44 -6.72 6.25
CA PRO A 124 -8.89 -6.16 7.47
C PRO A 124 -9.90 -6.28 8.62
N SER A 125 -9.38 -6.43 9.84
CA SER A 125 -10.14 -6.36 11.08
C SER A 125 -9.48 -5.33 11.99
N ARG A 126 -10.00 -4.10 11.94
CA ARG A 126 -9.51 -2.97 12.73
C ARG A 126 -10.35 -2.77 13.97
N GLN A 127 -9.69 -2.52 15.10
CA GLN A 127 -10.32 -2.10 16.35
C GLN A 127 -9.53 -0.92 16.88
N TRP A 128 -10.19 0.14 17.34
CA TRP A 128 -9.56 1.42 17.71
C TRP A 128 -8.32 1.30 18.62
N ASN A 129 -8.30 0.30 19.50
CA ASN A 129 -7.25 0.09 20.50
C ASN A 129 -6.42 -1.18 20.26
N LYS A 130 -6.46 -1.75 19.06
CA LYS A 130 -5.68 -2.94 18.71
C LYS A 130 -5.02 -2.79 17.35
N PRO A 131 -3.91 -3.52 17.11
CA PRO A 131 -3.33 -3.61 15.78
C PRO A 131 -4.37 -4.12 14.76
N THR A 132 -4.24 -3.67 13.51
CA THR A 132 -5.01 -4.19 12.38
C THR A 132 -4.64 -5.65 12.15
N VAL A 133 -5.64 -6.52 12.03
CA VAL A 133 -5.45 -7.96 11.84
C VAL A 133 -6.06 -8.40 10.52
N PHE A 134 -5.32 -9.18 9.73
CA PHE A 134 -5.82 -9.86 8.54
C PHE A 134 -5.99 -11.35 8.85
N LYS A 135 -7.14 -11.74 9.40
CA LYS A 135 -7.29 -13.03 10.11
C LYS A 135 -7.04 -14.28 9.27
N ASN A 136 -7.31 -14.20 7.97
CA ASN A 136 -7.26 -15.33 7.06
C ASN A 136 -5.96 -15.37 6.24
N ILE A 137 -5.08 -14.37 6.42
CA ILE A 137 -3.88 -14.27 5.60
C ILE A 137 -2.83 -15.31 6.01
N ASP A 138 -2.41 -16.14 5.06
CA ASP A 138 -1.17 -16.90 5.22
C ASP A 138 -0.01 -15.97 4.92
N ILE A 139 0.65 -15.48 5.98
CA ILE A 139 1.74 -14.51 5.86
C ILE A 139 2.90 -15.04 5.02
N ASN A 140 3.07 -16.37 4.87
CA ASN A 140 4.12 -16.94 4.03
C ASN A 140 3.89 -16.67 2.54
N LYS A 141 2.64 -16.47 2.14
CA LYS A 141 2.25 -16.10 0.77
C LYS A 141 2.52 -14.64 0.43
N VAL A 142 2.58 -13.78 1.45
CA VAL A 142 2.87 -12.36 1.30
C VAL A 142 4.37 -12.16 1.18
N GLU A 143 4.81 -11.58 0.07
CA GLU A 143 6.20 -11.14 -0.12
C GLU A 143 6.37 -9.70 0.38
N THR A 144 5.41 -8.83 0.02
CA THR A 144 5.38 -7.43 0.44
C THR A 144 3.95 -7.00 0.80
N PHE A 145 3.83 -6.26 1.88
CA PHE A 145 2.64 -5.54 2.30
C PHE A 145 2.99 -4.04 2.38
N VAL A 146 2.12 -3.17 1.90
CA VAL A 146 2.30 -1.72 1.96
C VAL A 146 1.08 -1.12 2.62
N ASP A 147 1.32 -0.32 3.66
CA ASP A 147 0.36 0.61 4.22
C ASP A 147 0.51 1.96 3.52
N VAL A 148 -0.59 2.47 2.97
CA VAL A 148 -0.64 3.72 2.21
C VAL A 148 -1.43 4.74 3.01
N GLU A 149 -0.80 5.86 3.31
CA GLU A 149 -1.37 6.98 4.06
C GLU A 149 -1.17 8.30 3.29
N GLU A 150 -1.86 9.35 3.72
CA GLU A 150 -1.77 10.70 3.13
C GLU A 150 -0.31 11.17 2.96
N VAL A 151 0.51 10.89 3.98
CA VAL A 151 1.90 11.34 4.10
C VAL A 151 2.93 10.30 3.65
N GLY A 152 2.51 9.26 2.92
CA GLY A 152 3.39 8.35 2.21
C GLY A 152 3.10 6.85 2.43
N PHE A 153 4.16 6.06 2.52
CA PHE A 153 4.08 4.60 2.56
C PHE A 153 4.81 4.02 3.75
N THR A 154 4.29 2.92 4.28
CA THR A 154 5.10 1.97 5.04
C THR A 154 5.13 0.62 4.35
N ILE A 155 6.32 0.20 3.93
CA ILE A 155 6.58 -1.04 3.21
C ILE A 155 7.08 -2.08 4.20
N PHE A 156 6.38 -3.21 4.29
CA PHE A 156 6.76 -4.40 5.02
C PHE A 156 7.14 -5.48 4.01
N SER A 157 8.43 -5.80 3.88
CA SER A 157 8.89 -6.73 2.84
C SER A 157 9.89 -7.77 3.29
N LYS A 158 9.77 -8.97 2.71
CA LYS A 158 10.78 -10.05 2.75
C LYS A 158 11.76 -9.93 1.59
N ASN A 159 11.43 -9.10 0.59
CA ASN A 159 12.17 -9.02 -0.65
C ASN A 159 13.49 -8.28 -0.45
N SER A 160 14.60 -9.00 -0.63
CA SER A 160 15.95 -8.46 -0.45
C SER A 160 16.31 -7.30 -1.39
N LEU A 161 15.53 -7.07 -2.44
CA LEU A 161 15.74 -5.98 -3.40
C LEU A 161 15.44 -4.59 -2.80
N PHE A 162 14.56 -4.51 -1.80
CA PHE A 162 14.14 -3.24 -1.20
C PHE A 162 13.97 -3.34 0.32
N ASN A 163 14.79 -4.18 0.97
CA ASN A 163 14.80 -4.38 2.42
C ASN A 163 15.76 -3.45 3.19
N SER A 164 16.09 -2.28 2.65
CA SER A 164 16.83 -1.25 3.38
C SER A 164 16.55 0.14 2.79
N PRO A 165 16.54 1.22 3.59
CA PRO A 165 16.31 2.57 3.11
C PRO A 165 17.18 2.95 1.90
N LYS A 166 18.46 2.59 1.92
CA LYS A 166 19.44 2.78 0.83
C LYS A 166 19.02 2.24 -0.54
N LYS A 167 18.14 1.23 -0.59
CA LYS A 167 17.71 0.58 -1.83
C LYS A 167 16.46 1.21 -2.42
N ILE A 168 15.61 1.84 -1.59
CA ILE A 168 14.31 2.39 -2.00
C ILE A 168 14.44 3.48 -3.08
N PRO A 169 15.39 4.43 -3.04
CA PRO A 169 15.45 5.50 -4.05
C PRO A 169 15.51 4.99 -5.49
N ASN A 170 16.05 3.80 -5.74
CA ASN A 170 16.10 3.19 -7.08
C ASN A 170 14.71 2.86 -7.65
N TYR A 171 13.68 2.81 -6.80
CA TYR A 171 12.31 2.47 -7.13
C TYR A 171 11.37 3.67 -7.15
N ILE A 172 11.86 4.88 -6.88
CA ILE A 172 11.08 6.11 -6.93
C ILE A 172 11.30 6.80 -8.28
N SER A 173 10.33 7.58 -8.78
CA SER A 173 10.54 8.37 -10.01
C SER A 173 11.57 9.46 -9.79
N ASP A 174 12.34 9.80 -10.83
CA ASP A 174 13.30 10.91 -10.82
C ASP A 174 12.60 12.28 -10.72
N ASP A 175 11.27 12.31 -10.88
CA ASP A 175 10.42 13.49 -10.65
C ASP A 175 10.28 13.88 -9.17
N TYR A 176 10.82 13.07 -8.24
CA TYR A 176 10.82 13.31 -6.81
C TYR A 176 12.24 13.50 -6.29
N LEU A 177 12.41 14.44 -5.35
CA LEU A 177 13.72 14.76 -4.78
C LEU A 177 13.94 14.01 -3.46
N LEU A 178 15.01 13.22 -3.37
CA LEU A 178 15.38 12.59 -2.12
C LEU A 178 15.95 13.61 -1.13
N ASN A 179 15.32 13.73 0.03
CA ASN A 179 15.87 14.46 1.17
C ASN A 179 16.82 13.56 1.97
N ILE A 180 18.10 13.62 1.61
CA ILE A 180 19.17 12.81 2.23
C ILE A 180 19.32 13.10 3.73
N ASN A 181 19.13 14.34 4.16
CA ASN A 181 19.33 14.73 5.56
C ASN A 181 18.27 14.16 6.50
N SER A 182 17.09 13.83 5.95
CA SER A 182 15.97 13.20 6.67
C SER A 182 15.89 11.70 6.39
N SER A 183 16.85 11.10 5.69
CA SER A 183 16.82 9.68 5.30
C SER A 183 17.90 8.86 5.98
N ASP A 184 17.63 7.58 6.22
CA ASP A 184 18.58 6.60 6.78
C ASP A 184 19.50 6.02 5.67
N ILE A 185 20.17 6.90 4.92
CA ILE A 185 20.99 6.57 3.73
C ILE A 185 22.46 6.98 3.97
#